data_AF-A0A3D1TQT5-F1
#
_entry.id   AF-A0A3D1TQT5-F1
#
_cell.length_a   1.000
_cell.length_b   1.000
_cell.length_c   1.000
_cell.angle_alpha   90.00
_cell.angle_beta   90.00
_cell.angle_gamma   90.00
#
_symmetry.space_group_name_H-M   'P 1'
#
loop_
_entity.id
_entity.type
_entity.pdbx_description
1 polymer ?
#
loop_
_entity_poly.entity_id
_entity_poly.type
_entity_poly.pdbx_seq_one_letter_code
_entity_poly.pdbx_strand_id
1 'polypeptide(L)'
;RRQAISMAINRDQIVKKVYNNTKTPATDFTSPLVPEYVKKLEKNGDNLKYNASKAKELWKKANAIKPWSGNFRIAYNADGGHKEWVDAVCNQIKNTLDIDAAGEPYATFSDVRNQVTNRTIKTAFRAGWMLDYPSAEDYLNPLYASSSADGHGSNDGDYK
;
A
#
# COMPACT_ATOMS: atom_id res chain seq x y z
N ARG A 1 7.26 -10.81 2.65
CA ARG A 1 5.79 -10.60 2.86
C ARG A 1 5.21 -9.48 1.99
N ARG A 2 5.79 -8.26 1.93
CA ARG A 2 5.21 -7.13 1.15
C ARG A 2 4.87 -7.46 -0.31
N GLN A 3 5.75 -8.17 -1.03
CA GLN A 3 5.48 -8.62 -2.40
C GLN A 3 4.25 -9.55 -2.49
N ALA A 4 4.09 -10.48 -1.54
CA ALA A 4 2.92 -11.34 -1.47
C ALA A 4 1.62 -10.54 -1.30
N ILE A 5 1.64 -9.52 -0.43
CA ILE A 5 0.49 -8.61 -0.25
C ILE A 5 0.19 -7.86 -1.56
N SER A 6 1.20 -7.29 -2.22
CA SER A 6 1.00 -6.56 -3.48
C SER A 6 0.40 -7.44 -4.57
N MET A 7 0.86 -8.69 -4.68
CA MET A 7 0.36 -9.67 -5.65
C MET A 7 -0.99 -10.28 -5.26
N ALA A 8 -1.42 -10.18 -4.00
CA ALA A 8 -2.75 -10.59 -3.57
C ALA A 8 -3.84 -9.56 -3.94
N ILE A 9 -3.46 -8.36 -4.39
CA ILE A 9 -4.39 -7.27 -4.68
C ILE A 9 -4.66 -7.17 -6.19
N ASN A 10 -5.90 -7.42 -6.58
CA ASN A 10 -6.43 -7.19 -7.92
C ASN A 10 -6.86 -5.74 -8.10
N ARG A 11 -5.88 -4.90 -8.47
CA ARG A 11 -6.05 -3.46 -8.70
C ARG A 11 -7.05 -3.17 -9.81
N ASP A 12 -7.03 -3.92 -10.91
CA ASP A 12 -7.96 -3.74 -12.03
C ASP A 12 -9.41 -3.97 -11.60
N GLN A 13 -9.64 -5.03 -10.81
CA GLN A 13 -10.97 -5.31 -10.26
C GLN A 13 -11.44 -4.23 -9.30
N ILE A 14 -10.58 -3.74 -8.41
CA ILE A 14 -10.92 -2.65 -7.47
C ILE A 14 -11.23 -1.36 -8.25
N VAL A 15 -10.39 -0.98 -9.20
CA VAL A 15 -10.60 0.19 -10.06
C VAL A 15 -11.94 0.10 -10.78
N LYS A 16 -12.27 -1.07 -11.36
CA LYS A 16 -13.53 -1.27 -12.08
C LYS A 16 -14.75 -1.27 -11.16
N LYS A 17 -14.69 -1.98 -10.03
CA LYS A 17 -15.87 -2.29 -9.20
C LYS A 17 -16.11 -1.31 -8.06
N VAL A 18 -15.06 -0.72 -7.50
CA VAL A 18 -15.16 0.23 -6.39
C VAL A 18 -15.11 1.66 -6.93
N TYR A 19 -14.21 1.93 -7.87
CA TYR A 19 -13.98 3.28 -8.38
C TYR A 19 -14.70 3.60 -9.70
N ASN A 20 -15.44 2.66 -10.30
CA ASN A 20 -16.09 2.85 -11.60
C ASN A 20 -15.12 3.39 -12.68
N ASN A 21 -13.87 2.90 -12.69
CA ASN A 21 -12.79 3.32 -13.58
C ASN A 21 -12.31 4.79 -13.44
N THR A 22 -12.65 5.48 -12.35
CA THR A 22 -12.16 6.86 -12.09
C THR A 22 -10.71 6.91 -11.56
N LYS A 23 -10.08 5.76 -11.37
CA LYS A 23 -8.68 5.60 -10.92
C LYS A 23 -7.92 4.75 -11.94
N THR A 24 -6.59 4.78 -11.87
CA THR A 24 -5.72 3.95 -12.72
C THR A 24 -4.88 3.01 -11.85
N PRO A 25 -4.77 1.71 -12.19
CA PRO A 25 -3.86 0.80 -11.51
C PRO A 25 -2.41 1.32 -11.58
N ALA A 26 -1.73 1.37 -10.44
CA ALA A 26 -0.34 1.81 -10.37
C ALA A 26 0.59 0.88 -11.19
N THR A 27 1.47 1.46 -11.99
CA THR A 27 2.49 0.77 -12.79
C THR A 27 3.91 1.08 -12.34
N ASP A 28 4.06 2.13 -11.53
CA ASP A 28 5.27 2.50 -10.81
C ASP A 28 4.91 3.13 -9.44
N PHE A 29 5.87 3.84 -8.83
CA PHE A 29 5.71 4.52 -7.53
C PHE A 29 5.54 6.04 -7.68
N THR A 30 5.21 6.52 -8.88
CA THR A 30 4.95 7.93 -9.19
C THR A 30 3.50 8.10 -9.69
N SER A 31 3.22 9.03 -10.60
CA SER A 31 1.93 9.14 -11.29
C SER A 31 2.09 9.66 -12.71
N PRO A 32 1.09 9.47 -13.60
CA PRO A 32 1.12 10.02 -14.97
C PRO A 32 1.28 11.54 -15.10
N LEU A 33 1.31 12.27 -13.98
CA LEU A 33 1.48 13.73 -13.91
C LEU A 33 2.94 14.16 -13.91
N VAL A 34 3.91 13.24 -13.79
CA VAL A 34 5.34 13.54 -13.88
C VAL A 34 5.95 12.98 -15.16
N PRO A 35 6.97 13.64 -15.76
CA PRO A 35 7.60 13.17 -17.00
C PRO A 35 8.27 11.80 -16.90
N GLU A 36 8.76 11.41 -15.73
CA GLU A 36 9.51 10.17 -15.51
C GLU A 36 8.60 8.94 -15.28
N TYR A 37 7.27 9.13 -15.25
CA TYR A 37 6.32 8.04 -15.08
C TYR A 37 6.45 6.99 -16.18
N VAL A 38 6.43 5.72 -15.76
CA VAL A 38 6.45 4.58 -16.69
C VAL A 38 5.19 3.74 -16.61
N LYS A 39 4.60 3.47 -17.79
CA LYS A 39 3.46 2.54 -17.92
C LYS A 39 3.83 1.09 -17.59
N LYS A 40 5.13 0.79 -17.58
CA LYS A 40 5.68 -0.52 -17.22
C LYS A 40 7.07 -0.35 -16.60
N LEU A 41 7.23 -0.79 -15.36
CA LEU A 41 8.55 -0.96 -14.76
C LEU A 41 9.23 -2.20 -15.33
N GLU A 42 10.35 -2.02 -16.02
CA GLU A 42 11.07 -3.14 -16.64
C GLU A 42 11.66 -4.11 -15.60
N LYS A 43 12.12 -3.58 -14.46
CA LYS A 43 12.59 -4.40 -13.34
C LYS A 43 11.50 -4.47 -12.28
N ASN A 44 11.17 -5.67 -11.83
CA ASN A 44 10.27 -5.92 -10.71
C ASN A 44 8.82 -5.42 -10.89
N GLY A 45 8.42 -4.97 -12.09
CA GLY A 45 7.05 -4.49 -12.36
C GLY A 45 5.98 -5.55 -12.15
N ASP A 46 6.32 -6.83 -12.30
CA ASP A 46 5.41 -7.95 -12.00
C ASP A 46 4.96 -7.98 -10.54
N ASN A 47 5.71 -7.36 -9.62
CA ASN A 47 5.30 -7.23 -8.21
C ASN A 47 4.05 -6.35 -8.03
N LEU A 48 3.70 -5.52 -9.01
CA LEU A 48 2.50 -4.68 -9.00
C LEU A 48 1.29 -5.36 -9.64
N LYS A 49 1.50 -6.52 -10.28
CA LYS A 49 0.43 -7.29 -10.93
C LYS A 49 -0.18 -8.29 -9.96
N TYR A 50 -1.49 -8.47 -10.08
CA TYR A 50 -2.20 -9.50 -9.33
C TYR A 50 -1.74 -10.88 -9.76
N ASN A 51 -1.30 -11.68 -8.80
CA ASN A 51 -0.88 -13.06 -9.00
C ASN A 51 -1.07 -13.85 -7.69
N ALA A 52 -2.27 -14.38 -7.49
CA ALA A 52 -2.63 -15.10 -6.27
C ALA A 52 -1.73 -16.31 -5.98
N SER A 53 -1.34 -17.06 -7.02
CA SER A 53 -0.46 -18.23 -6.87
C SER A 53 0.93 -17.81 -6.38
N LYS A 54 1.51 -16.76 -6.98
CA LYS A 54 2.81 -16.23 -6.55
C LYS A 54 2.73 -15.57 -5.18
N ALA A 55 1.63 -14.89 -4.86
CA ALA A 55 1.37 -14.35 -3.54
C ALA A 55 1.43 -15.44 -2.46
N LYS A 56 0.72 -16.56 -2.66
CA LYS A 56 0.76 -17.74 -1.78
C LYS A 56 2.17 -18.33 -1.64
N GLU A 57 2.90 -18.47 -2.74
CA GLU A 57 4.29 -18.97 -2.74
C GLU A 57 5.20 -18.07 -1.89
N LEU A 58 5.16 -16.76 -2.11
CA LEU A 58 5.98 -15.77 -1.39
C LEU A 58 5.59 -15.68 0.09
N TRP A 59 4.31 -15.87 0.41
CA TRP A 59 3.85 -15.94 1.79
C TRP A 59 4.38 -17.19 2.49
N LYS A 60 4.32 -18.36 1.84
CA LYS A 60 4.90 -19.62 2.34
C LYS A 60 6.40 -19.48 2.59
N LYS A 61 7.15 -18.88 1.66
CA LYS A 61 8.59 -18.59 1.84
C LYS A 61 8.85 -17.71 3.07
N ALA A 62 8.02 -16.69 3.29
CA ALA A 62 8.15 -15.86 4.49
C ALA A 62 7.81 -16.61 5.78
N ASN A 63 6.79 -17.49 5.76
CA ASN A 63 6.43 -18.34 6.90
C ASN A 63 7.53 -19.35 7.26
N ALA A 64 8.29 -19.83 6.27
CA ALA A 64 9.44 -20.71 6.51
C ALA A 64 10.58 -20.00 7.28
N ILE A 65 10.70 -18.66 7.14
CA ILE A 65 11.67 -17.86 7.91
C ILE A 65 11.14 -17.57 9.31
N LYS A 66 9.89 -17.08 9.39
CA LYS A 66 9.20 -16.80 10.66
C LYS A 66 7.71 -17.01 10.43
N PRO A 67 7.04 -17.96 11.11
CA PRO A 67 5.61 -18.18 10.95
C PRO A 67 4.78 -16.90 11.17
N TRP A 68 3.75 -16.71 10.34
CA TRP A 68 2.78 -15.64 10.55
C TRP A 68 1.86 -15.99 11.73
N SER A 69 1.55 -14.99 12.54
CA SER A 69 0.53 -15.07 13.59
C SER A 69 -0.13 -13.70 13.76
N GLY A 70 -1.33 -13.70 14.37
CA GLY A 70 -2.09 -12.48 14.60
C GLY A 70 -2.96 -12.06 13.41
N ASN A 71 -3.34 -10.79 13.41
CA ASN A 71 -4.20 -10.20 12.41
C ASN A 71 -3.47 -9.15 11.57
N PHE A 72 -4.01 -8.87 10.39
CA PHE A 72 -3.53 -7.85 9.47
C PHE A 72 -4.59 -6.76 9.34
N ARG A 73 -4.34 -5.63 9.99
CA ARG A 73 -5.26 -4.49 9.96
C ARG A 73 -4.73 -3.38 9.08
N ILE A 74 -5.61 -2.71 8.32
CA ILE A 74 -5.29 -1.49 7.56
C ILE A 74 -6.05 -0.32 8.17
N ALA A 75 -5.34 0.55 8.88
CA ALA A 75 -5.87 1.81 9.38
C ALA A 75 -6.22 2.77 8.23
N TYR A 76 -7.39 3.38 8.31
CA TYR A 76 -7.82 4.42 7.38
C TYR A 76 -8.69 5.45 8.08
N ASN A 77 -8.68 6.67 7.57
CA ASN A 77 -9.56 7.73 8.02
C ASN A 77 -10.92 7.65 7.30
N ALA A 78 -12.00 7.60 8.08
CA ALA A 78 -13.37 7.41 7.58
C ALA A 78 -13.92 8.66 6.90
N ASP A 79 -13.44 9.84 7.30
CA ASP A 79 -13.72 11.14 6.66
C ASP A 79 -13.16 11.27 5.22
N GLY A 80 -12.39 10.29 4.72
CA GLY A 80 -11.76 10.29 3.40
C GLY A 80 -12.40 9.37 2.35
N GLY A 81 -13.52 8.70 2.66
CA GLY A 81 -14.18 7.79 1.70
C GLY A 81 -13.33 6.57 1.34
N HIS A 82 -12.61 6.01 2.32
CA HIS A 82 -11.66 4.91 2.08
C HIS A 82 -12.21 3.51 2.37
N LYS A 83 -13.38 3.43 3.01
CA LYS A 83 -13.92 2.18 3.54
C LYS A 83 -14.04 1.10 2.45
N GLU A 84 -14.65 1.43 1.33
CA GLU A 84 -15.02 0.46 0.29
C GLU A 84 -13.79 -0.18 -0.34
N TRP A 85 -12.74 0.61 -0.64
CA TRP A 85 -11.53 0.07 -1.24
C TRP A 85 -10.66 -0.67 -0.22
N VAL A 86 -10.62 -0.21 1.04
CA VAL A 86 -9.89 -0.91 2.11
C VAL A 86 -10.52 -2.28 2.36
N ASP A 87 -11.85 -2.34 2.48
CA ASP A 87 -12.58 -3.60 2.65
C ASP A 87 -12.33 -4.56 1.48
N ALA A 88 -12.34 -4.06 0.23
CA ALA A 88 -12.03 -4.86 -0.95
C ALA A 88 -10.59 -5.42 -0.91
N VAL A 89 -9.60 -4.59 -0.55
CA VAL A 89 -8.20 -5.02 -0.40
C VAL A 89 -8.07 -6.07 0.69
N CYS A 90 -8.63 -5.83 1.88
CA CYS A 90 -8.57 -6.77 2.99
C CYS A 90 -9.23 -8.11 2.65
N ASN A 91 -10.37 -8.11 1.95
CA ASN A 91 -11.03 -9.33 1.50
C ASN A 91 -10.17 -10.12 0.49
N GLN A 92 -9.51 -9.45 -0.45
CA GLN A 92 -8.61 -10.10 -1.40
C GLN A 92 -7.38 -10.70 -0.69
N ILE A 93 -6.79 -9.97 0.26
CA ILE A 93 -5.67 -10.45 1.09
C ILE A 93 -6.09 -11.67 1.90
N LYS A 94 -7.21 -11.58 2.63
CA LYS A 94 -7.78 -12.67 3.44
C LYS A 94 -7.97 -13.93 2.60
N ASN A 95 -8.67 -13.83 1.48
CA ASN A 95 -8.99 -14.97 0.64
C ASN A 95 -7.77 -15.55 -0.09
N THR A 96 -6.79 -14.72 -0.44
CA THR A 96 -5.60 -15.17 -1.16
C THR A 96 -4.58 -15.80 -0.22
N LEU A 97 -4.35 -15.21 0.95
CA LEU A 97 -3.26 -15.59 1.86
C LEU A 97 -3.73 -16.42 3.05
N ASP A 98 -5.04 -16.58 3.22
CA ASP A 98 -5.67 -17.31 4.33
C ASP A 98 -5.25 -16.76 5.71
N ILE A 99 -5.38 -15.45 5.88
CA ILE A 99 -5.08 -14.72 7.12
C ILE A 99 -6.26 -13.85 7.55
N ASP A 100 -6.38 -13.56 8.85
CA ASP A 100 -7.33 -12.55 9.33
C ASP A 100 -6.88 -11.15 8.87
N ALA A 101 -7.57 -10.59 7.87
CA ALA A 101 -7.34 -9.24 7.37
C ALA A 101 -8.63 -8.41 7.38
N ALA A 102 -8.56 -7.18 7.90
CA ALA A 102 -9.70 -6.24 7.91
C ALA A 102 -9.24 -4.77 7.96
N GLY A 103 -10.14 -3.85 7.59
CA GLY A 103 -9.92 -2.42 7.79
C GLY A 103 -10.08 -2.02 9.26
N GLU A 104 -9.37 -0.98 9.67
CA GLU A 104 -9.41 -0.39 11.02
C GLU A 104 -9.78 1.11 10.88
N PRO A 105 -11.08 1.47 10.98
CA PRO A 105 -11.50 2.85 10.77
C PRO A 105 -11.05 3.76 11.92
N TYR A 106 -10.57 4.94 11.55
CA TYR A 106 -10.36 6.09 12.42
C TYR A 106 -11.31 7.19 12.01
N ALA A 107 -11.78 7.98 12.97
CA ALA A 107 -12.75 9.04 12.69
C ALA A 107 -12.18 10.07 11.72
N THR A 108 -10.96 10.55 11.98
CA THR A 108 -10.36 11.64 11.20
C THR A 108 -9.03 11.29 10.56
N PHE A 109 -8.67 12.03 9.51
CA PHE A 109 -7.33 11.97 8.92
C PHE A 109 -6.23 12.31 9.94
N SER A 110 -6.49 13.28 10.82
CA SER A 110 -5.56 13.71 11.87
C SER A 110 -5.23 12.57 12.83
N ASP A 111 -6.21 11.77 13.23
CA ASP A 111 -6.00 10.64 14.15
C ASP A 111 -5.02 9.61 13.58
N VAL A 112 -5.17 9.26 12.30
CA VAL A 112 -4.26 8.33 11.61
C VAL A 112 -2.88 8.98 11.47
N ARG A 113 -2.81 10.23 11.00
CA ARG A 113 -1.53 10.92 10.79
C ARG A 113 -0.74 11.11 12.07
N ASN A 114 -1.38 11.46 13.18
CA ASN A 114 -0.71 11.62 14.47
C ASN A 114 -0.07 10.31 14.91
N GLN A 115 -0.77 9.18 14.79
CA GLN A 115 -0.21 7.88 15.17
C GLN A 115 0.90 7.40 14.24
N VAL A 116 0.77 7.65 12.94
CA VAL A 116 1.81 7.30 11.97
C VAL A 116 3.07 8.14 12.20
N THR A 117 2.92 9.45 12.33
CA THR A 117 4.03 10.39 12.56
C THR A 117 4.73 10.09 13.89
N ASN A 118 3.99 9.83 14.96
CA ASN A 118 4.54 9.48 16.27
C ASN A 118 4.98 8.02 16.40
N ARG A 119 4.92 7.23 15.31
CA ARG A 119 5.27 5.80 15.28
C ARG A 119 4.54 4.94 16.32
N THR A 120 3.34 5.39 16.74
CA THR A 120 2.50 4.66 17.69
C THR A 120 1.51 3.72 17.00
N ILE A 121 1.24 3.91 15.71
CA ILE A 121 0.41 3.02 14.89
C ILE A 121 0.94 1.57 14.95
N LYS A 122 0.06 0.60 15.18
CA LYS A 122 0.42 -0.83 15.30
C LYS A 122 -0.06 -1.70 14.14
N THR A 123 -0.71 -1.08 13.16
CA THR A 123 -1.33 -1.72 12.01
C THR A 123 -0.64 -1.26 10.73
N ALA A 124 -0.94 -1.90 9.59
CA ALA A 124 -0.71 -1.22 8.31
C ALA A 124 -1.65 -0.02 8.22
N PHE A 125 -1.39 0.93 7.32
CA PHE A 125 -2.23 2.11 7.15
C PHE A 125 -2.31 2.51 5.68
N ARG A 126 -3.41 3.16 5.30
CA ARG A 126 -3.49 3.80 3.99
C ARG A 126 -2.49 4.95 3.91
N ALA A 127 -1.93 5.16 2.73
CA ALA A 127 -1.09 6.32 2.40
C ALA A 127 -1.37 6.76 0.96
N GLY A 128 -1.05 8.00 0.66
CA GLY A 128 -1.18 8.61 -0.66
C GLY A 128 -0.37 9.90 -0.69
N TRP A 129 0.12 10.27 -1.86
CA TRP A 129 0.91 11.48 -2.08
C TRP A 129 0.27 12.30 -3.18
N MET A 130 0.16 13.60 -2.94
CA MET A 130 -0.23 14.59 -3.93
C MET A 130 1.01 15.41 -4.20
N LEU A 131 1.40 15.51 -5.47
CA LEU A 131 2.68 16.12 -5.82
C LEU A 131 2.75 17.60 -5.43
N ASP A 132 3.89 18.02 -4.87
CA ASP A 132 4.19 19.43 -4.61
C ASP A 132 4.72 20.12 -5.88
N TYR A 133 5.48 19.38 -6.71
CA TYR A 133 5.93 19.79 -8.05
C TYR A 133 6.06 18.57 -9.00
N PRO A 134 5.99 18.76 -10.33
CA PRO A 134 5.90 17.65 -11.29
C PRO A 134 7.26 16.98 -11.55
N SER A 135 7.78 16.28 -10.55
CA SER A 135 9.00 15.46 -10.66
C SER A 135 8.82 14.12 -9.94
N ALA A 136 9.40 13.05 -10.48
CA ALA A 136 9.49 11.79 -9.74
C ALA A 136 10.24 11.90 -8.40
N GLU A 137 11.16 12.85 -8.26
CA GLU A 137 11.87 13.08 -7.00
C GLU A 137 10.91 13.46 -5.87
N ASP A 138 9.86 14.22 -6.18
CA ASP A 138 8.80 14.61 -5.23
C ASP A 138 8.00 13.41 -4.70
N TYR A 139 7.95 12.30 -5.44
CA TYR A 139 7.37 11.04 -4.94
C TYR A 139 8.41 10.22 -4.18
N LEU A 140 9.65 10.15 -4.69
CA LEU A 140 10.61 9.15 -4.25
C LEU A 140 11.41 9.58 -3.02
N ASN A 141 11.84 10.84 -2.99
CA ASN A 141 12.69 11.36 -1.91
C ASN A 141 11.93 11.49 -0.57
N PRO A 142 10.77 12.17 -0.49
CA PRO A 142 10.09 12.33 0.80
C PRO A 142 9.49 11.02 1.32
N LEU A 143 9.24 10.02 0.47
CA LEU A 143 8.57 8.76 0.86
C LEU A 143 9.52 7.57 1.08
N TYR A 144 10.70 7.55 0.45
CA TYR A 144 11.56 6.36 0.45
C TYR A 144 13.05 6.62 0.67
N ALA A 145 13.53 7.87 0.60
CA ALA A 145 14.93 8.15 0.90
C ALA A 145 15.23 7.94 2.39
N SER A 146 16.41 7.40 2.68
CA SER A 146 16.88 7.18 4.05
C SER A 146 17.03 8.49 4.83
N SER A 147 17.30 9.61 4.14
CA SER A 147 17.33 10.97 4.73
C SER A 147 15.95 11.46 5.20
N SER A 148 14.88 10.86 4.70
CA SER A 148 13.49 11.20 5.06
C SER A 148 12.89 10.22 6.08
N ALA A 149 13.64 9.18 6.47
CA ALA A 149 13.24 8.19 7.46
C ALA A 149 13.32 8.76 8.90
N ASP A 150 12.94 7.96 9.89
CA ASP A 150 13.11 8.28 11.32
C ASP A 150 12.41 9.60 11.74
N GLY A 151 11.31 9.95 11.07
CA GLY A 151 10.53 11.15 11.35
C GLY A 151 11.06 12.43 10.70
N HIS A 152 12.07 12.35 9.84
CA HIS A 152 12.60 13.49 9.09
C HIS A 152 11.76 13.88 7.86
N GLY A 153 10.76 13.07 7.51
CA GLY A 153 9.87 13.30 6.37
C GLY A 153 8.70 12.32 6.36
N SER A 154 8.12 12.10 5.17
CA SER A 154 6.95 11.24 4.97
C SER A 154 7.31 9.78 4.64
N ASN A 155 8.57 9.38 4.86
CA ASN A 155 9.01 7.98 4.81
C ASN A 155 8.56 7.27 6.08
N ASP A 156 7.25 7.12 6.23
CA ASP A 156 6.61 6.50 7.39
C ASP A 156 6.82 4.97 7.44
N GLY A 157 7.40 4.40 6.38
CA GLY A 157 7.87 3.01 6.35
C GLY A 157 9.31 2.83 6.85
N ASP A 158 10.00 3.94 7.14
CA ASP A 158 11.41 4.02 7.57
C ASP A 158 12.34 3.15 6.68
N TYR A 159 12.20 3.27 5.35
CA TYR A 159 13.13 2.66 4.40
C TYR A 159 14.54 3.26 4.55
N LYS A 160 15.56 2.40 4.60
CA LYS A 160 16.97 2.77 4.78
C LYS A 160 17.87 2.17 3.72
#